data_AF-Q1NB84-F1
#
_entry.id   AF-Q1NB84-F1
#
_cell.length_a   1.000
_cell.length_b   1.000
_cell.length_c   1.000
_cell.angle_alpha   90.00
_cell.angle_beta   90.00
_cell.angle_gamma   90.00
#
_symmetry.space_group_name_H-M   'P 1'
#
loop_
_entity.id
_entity.type
_entity.pdbx_description
1 polymer ?
#
loop_
_entity_poly.entity_id
_entity_poly.type
_entity_poly.pdbx_seq_one_letter_code
_entity_poly.pdbx_strand_id
1 'polypeptide(L)' 'MKRPTRKILIVLVIAALGLAGWHFGLDRAGDCLLQGGRWNWDGGFCRLDSLAHAG' A
#
# COMPACT_ATOMS: atom_id res chain seq x y z
N MET A 1 -23.85 -29.99 -4.39
CA MET A 1 -22.40 -29.94 -4.03
C MET A 1 -22.13 -28.68 -3.19
N LYS A 2 -21.41 -28.83 -2.08
CA LYS A 2 -21.48 -27.96 -0.88
C LYS A 2 -20.38 -26.88 -0.87
N ARG A 3 -20.58 -25.81 -1.65
CA ARG A 3 -19.92 -24.47 -1.58
C ARG A 3 -18.55 -24.33 -0.85
N PRO A 4 -17.46 -25.06 -1.19
CA PRO A 4 -16.14 -24.71 -0.66
C PRO A 4 -15.50 -23.55 -1.43
N THR A 5 -16.00 -23.27 -2.64
CA THR A 5 -15.44 -22.35 -3.62
C THR A 5 -15.39 -20.90 -3.13
N ARG A 6 -16.37 -20.45 -2.34
CA ARG A 6 -16.45 -19.05 -1.91
C ARG A 6 -15.33 -18.66 -0.94
N LYS A 7 -14.96 -19.56 -0.01
CA LYS A 7 -13.85 -19.28 0.94
C LYS A 7 -12.52 -19.22 0.21
N ILE A 8 -12.29 -20.13 -0.73
CA ILE A 8 -11.09 -20.15 -1.56
C ILE A 8 -10.99 -18.86 -2.39
N LEU A 9 -12.10 -18.42 -2.98
CA LEU A 9 -12.15 -17.17 -3.73
C LEU A 9 -11.78 -15.96 -2.86
N ILE A 10 -12.29 -15.90 -1.63
CA ILE A 10 -11.97 -14.81 -0.69
C ILE A 10 -10.47 -14.81 -0.36
N VAL A 11 -9.90 -15.98 -0.08
CA VAL A 11 -8.46 -16.10 0.23
C VAL A 11 -7.61 -15.67 -0.98
N LEU A 12 -7.98 -16.09 -2.20
CA LEU A 12 -7.28 -15.68 -3.42
C LEU A 12 -7.35 -14.17 -3.65
N VAL A 13 -8.50 -13.55 -3.41
CA VAL A 13 -8.67 -12.09 -3.52
C VAL A 13 -7.79 -11.36 -2.51
N ILE A 14 -7.79 -11.79 -1.24
CA ILE A 14 -6.95 -11.16 -0.20
C ILE A 14 -5.46 -11.31 -0.55
N ALA A 15 -5.03 -12.49 -0.99
CA ALA A 15 -3.65 -12.73 -1.39
C ALA A 15 -3.24 -11.84 -2.58
N ALA A 16 -4.11 -11.70 -3.59
CA ALA A 16 -3.88 -10.82 -4.73
C ALA A 16 -3.78 -9.35 -4.32
N LEU A 17 -4.65 -8.89 -3.42
CA LEU A 17 -4.61 -7.51 -2.89
C LEU A 17 -3.34 -7.26 -2.08
N GLY A 18 -2.91 -8.20 -1.26
CA GLY A 18 -1.65 -8.10 -0.51
C GLY A 18 -0.42 -8.04 -1.42
N LEU A 19 -0.37 -8.89 -2.46
CA LEU A 19 0.71 -8.87 -3.45
C LEU A 19 0.73 -7.59 -4.27
N ALA A 20 -0.43 -7.07 -4.67
CA ALA A 20 -0.53 -5.78 -5.33
C ALA A 20 -0.03 -4.66 -4.40
N GLY A 21 -0.47 -4.65 -3.14
CA GLY A 21 0.00 -3.70 -2.13
C GLY A 21 1.51 -3.70 -1.97
N TRP A 22 2.12 -4.89 -1.89
CA TRP A 22 3.56 -5.02 -1.81
C TRP A 22 4.26 -4.57 -3.10
N HIS A 23 3.78 -4.97 -4.28
CA HIS A 23 4.38 -4.63 -5.56
C HIS A 23 4.38 -3.11 -5.81
N PHE A 24 3.30 -2.44 -5.43
CA PHE A 24 3.19 -0.99 -5.53
C PHE A 24 3.83 -0.26 -4.33
N GLY A 25 4.30 -0.97 -3.31
CA GLY A 25 4.90 -0.33 -2.13
C GLY A 25 3.90 0.53 -1.35
N LEU A 26 2.63 0.12 -1.30
CA LEU A 26 1.56 0.79 -0.55
C LEU A 26 1.91 0.96 0.93
N ASP A 27 2.69 0.03 1.50
CA ASP A 27 3.19 0.14 2.88
C ASP A 27 4.11 1.36 3.04
N ARG A 28 5.06 1.55 2.12
CA ARG A 28 5.99 2.70 2.14
C ARG A 28 5.26 4.01 1.86
N ALA A 29 4.28 3.98 0.98
CA ALA A 29 3.41 5.12 0.71
C ALA A 29 2.56 5.48 1.95
N GLY A 30 2.04 4.48 2.65
CA GLY A 30 1.29 4.62 3.89
C GLY A 30 2.15 5.19 5.02
N ASP A 31 3.33 4.61 5.24
CA ASP A 31 4.29 5.12 6.22
C ASP A 31 4.70 6.56 5.90
N CYS A 32 4.84 6.91 4.62
CA CYS A 32 5.11 8.27 4.18
C CYS A 32 3.98 9.24 4.56
N LEU A 33 2.73 8.86 4.29
CA LEU A 33 1.55 9.65 4.66
C LEU A 33 1.41 9.81 6.17
N LEU A 34 1.65 8.75 6.94
CA LEU A 34 1.61 8.78 8.41
C LEU A 34 2.70 9.69 9.00
N GLN A 35 3.84 9.82 8.31
CA GLN A 35 4.91 10.75 8.68
C GLN A 35 4.67 12.20 8.19
N GLY A 36 3.51 12.48 7.58
CA GLY A 36 3.17 13.80 7.05
C GLY A 36 3.88 14.13 5.74
N GLY A 37 4.36 13.11 5.03
CA GLY A 37 4.91 13.24 3.68
C GLY A 37 3.90 12.89 2.60
N ARG A 38 4.28 13.18 1.35
CA ARG A 38 3.56 12.80 0.14
C ARG A 38 4.36 11.77 -0.63
N TRP A 39 3.73 10.65 -0.94
CA TRP A 39 4.33 9.60 -1.76
C TRP A 39 4.35 10.01 -3.24
N ASN A 40 5.52 9.88 -3.89
CA ASN A 40 5.68 10.09 -5.32
C ASN A 40 5.74 8.74 -6.05
N TRP A 41 4.68 8.43 -6.80
CA TRP A 41 4.55 7.19 -7.57
C TRP A 41 5.50 7.11 -8.77
N ASP A 42 5.86 8.24 -9.38
CA ASP A 42 6.74 8.29 -10.56
C ASP A 42 8.21 8.02 -10.19
N GLY A 43 8.61 8.41 -8.98
CA GLY A 43 9.99 8.24 -8.49
C GLY A 43 10.17 7.17 -7.42
N GLY A 44 9.08 6.61 -6.89
CA GLY A 44 9.12 5.60 -5.81
C GLY A 44 9.74 6.10 -4.50
N PHE A 45 9.60 7.40 -4.19
CA PHE A 45 10.18 8.01 -2.98
C PHE A 45 9.14 8.80 -2.17
N CYS A 46 9.40 8.91 -0.86
CA CYS A 46 8.63 9.74 0.05
C CYS A 46 9.18 11.17 0.06
N ARG A 47 8.33 12.15 -0.23
CA ARG A 47 8.64 13.58 -0.06
C ARG A 47 8.08 14.04 1.28
N LEU A 48 8.93 14.39 2.23
CA LEU A 48 8.50 14.92 3.53
C LEU A 48 8.15 16.41 3.41
N ASP A 49 6.87 16.76 3.49
CA ASP A 49 6.42 18.16 3.47
C ASP A 49 6.69 18.86 4.81
N SER A 50 6.86 18.09 5.89
CA SER A 50 7.19 18.56 7.24
C SER A 50 8.62 19.13 7.38
N LEU A 51 9.58 18.74 6.52
CA LEU A 51 10.93 19.34 6.51
C LEU A 51 10.96 20.75 5.91
N ALA A 52 9.98 21.12 5.09
CA ALA A 52 9.91 22.45 4.48
C ALA A 52 9.52 23.55 5.49
N HIS A 53 9.00 23.18 6.67
CA HIS A 53 8.61 24.11 7.74
C HIS A 53 9.67 24.27 8.84
N ALA A 54 10.79 23.54 8.75
CA ALA A 54 11.87 23.55 9.74
C ALA A 54 13.09 24.40 9.33
N GLY A 55 12.93 25.27 8.33
CA GLY A 55 13.96 26.19 7.82
C GLY A 55 13.58 27.64 7.99
#